data_AF-A0A1Y0FWY1-F1
#
_entry.id   AF-A0A1Y0FWY1-F1
#
_cell.length_a   1.000
_cell.length_b   1.000
_cell.length_c   1.000
_cell.angle_alpha   90.00
_cell.angle_beta   90.00
_cell.angle_gamma   90.00
#
_symmetry.space_group_name_H-M   'P 1'
#
loop_
_entity.id
_entity.type
_entity.pdbx_description
1 polymer ?
#
loop_
_entity_poly.entity_id
_entity_poly.type
_entity_poly.pdbx_seq_one_letter_code
_entity_poly.pdbx_strand_id
1 'polypeptide(L)'
;MKTANEQPILVAGQLTDTSAVRTKVEQDIAFLTGRINSMEQHPRPNKIVLETYKGMLKSRVAVLKWLMHGHDEDDAGISFINQRSA
;
A
#
# COMPACT_ATOMS: atom_id res chain seq x y z
N MET A 1 -0.72 -26.66 24.65
CA MET A 1 -1.08 -26.95 23.25
C MET A 1 -1.43 -25.62 22.57
N LYS A 2 -0.51 -25.00 21.83
CA LYS A 2 -0.41 -24.99 20.34
C LYS A 2 -1.77 -24.72 19.66
N THR A 3 -2.08 -23.45 19.36
CA THR A 3 -1.87 -22.65 18.12
C THR A 3 -3.06 -22.69 17.15
N ALA A 4 -3.59 -21.51 16.81
CA ALA A 4 -4.25 -21.22 15.53
C ALA A 4 -4.16 -19.69 15.34
N ASN A 5 -3.06 -19.14 14.82
CA ASN A 5 -2.83 -18.88 13.39
C ASN A 5 -4.05 -18.29 12.67
N GLU A 6 -4.42 -17.05 13.01
CA GLU A 6 -5.29 -16.22 12.19
C GLU A 6 -4.49 -15.71 10.99
N GLN A 7 -4.39 -16.55 9.96
CA GLN A 7 -3.95 -16.13 8.64
C GLN A 7 -5.03 -16.53 7.64
N PRO A 8 -5.91 -15.62 7.22
CA PRO A 8 -6.55 -15.74 5.92
C PRO A 8 -5.72 -14.93 4.92
N ILE A 9 -4.63 -15.54 4.45
CA ILE A 9 -4.07 -15.20 3.14
C ILE A 9 -4.60 -16.28 2.21
N LEU A 10 -5.49 -15.89 1.30
CA LEU A 10 -5.80 -16.48 -0.02
C LEU A 10 -7.25 -16.08 -0.39
N VAL A 11 -7.43 -15.23 -1.41
CA VAL A 11 -8.61 -15.34 -2.28
C VAL A 11 -8.18 -15.14 -3.72
N ALA A 12 -8.26 -16.25 -4.43
CA ALA A 12 -8.23 -16.34 -5.88
C ALA A 12 -9.41 -15.57 -6.50
N GLY A 13 -9.12 -14.66 -7.42
CA GLY A 13 -9.94 -14.44 -8.63
C GLY A 13 -11.40 -13.96 -8.51
N GLN A 14 -11.89 -13.45 -7.37
CA GLN A 14 -13.28 -13.01 -7.26
C GLN A 14 -13.42 -11.53 -6.83
N LEU A 15 -14.16 -10.76 -7.63
CA LEU A 15 -14.48 -9.32 -7.51
C LEU A 15 -15.35 -8.97 -6.29
N THR A 16 -15.07 -9.54 -5.12
CA THR A 16 -15.84 -9.30 -3.89
C THR A 16 -15.17 -8.37 -2.89
N ASP A 17 -13.97 -7.84 -3.17
CA ASP A 17 -13.20 -7.12 -2.14
C ASP A 17 -12.59 -5.78 -2.59
N THR A 18 -13.01 -5.21 -3.73
CA THR A 18 -12.51 -3.89 -4.18
C THR A 18 -12.76 -2.80 -3.14
N SER A 19 -13.89 -2.87 -2.42
CA SER A 19 -14.20 -1.95 -1.31
C SER A 19 -13.29 -2.16 -0.11
N ALA A 20 -13.07 -3.39 0.35
CA ALA A 20 -12.18 -3.64 1.49
C ALA A 20 -10.70 -3.35 1.14
N VAL A 21 -10.28 -3.64 -0.10
CA VAL A 21 -8.95 -3.26 -0.60
C VAL A 21 -8.82 -1.75 -0.63
N ARG A 22 -9.84 -1.01 -1.12
CA ARG A 22 -9.86 0.45 -1.07
C ARG A 22 -9.75 0.97 0.36
N THR A 23 -10.57 0.45 1.28
CA THR A 23 -10.54 0.85 2.70
C THR A 23 -9.17 0.63 3.33
N LYS A 24 -8.51 -0.50 3.06
CA LYS A 24 -7.13 -0.76 3.54
C LYS A 24 -6.14 0.25 2.97
N VAL A 25 -6.22 0.55 1.67
CA VAL A 25 -5.34 1.54 1.03
C VAL A 25 -5.56 2.94 1.61
N GLU A 26 -6.81 3.34 1.89
CA GLU A 26 -7.12 4.61 2.54
C GLU A 26 -6.57 4.67 3.97
N GLN A 27 -6.69 3.58 4.73
CA GLN A 27 -6.11 3.46 6.07
C GLN A 27 -4.57 3.56 6.04
N ASP A 28 -3.92 2.90 5.09
CA ASP A 28 -2.46 2.99 4.90
C ASP A 28 -2.04 4.43 4.59
N ILE A 29 -2.78 5.13 3.73
CA ILE A 29 -2.52 6.55 3.39
C ILE A 29 -2.63 7.43 4.64
N ALA A 30 -3.69 7.26 5.43
CA ALA A 30 -3.89 8.02 6.66
C ALA A 30 -2.75 7.77 7.66
N PHE A 31 -2.37 6.51 7.85
CA PHE A 31 -1.27 6.10 8.72
C PHE A 31 0.07 6.71 8.28
N LEU A 32 0.44 6.55 7.01
CA LEU A 32 1.70 7.06 6.47
C LEU A 32 1.76 8.58 6.53
N THR A 33 0.67 9.27 6.21
CA THR A 33 0.58 10.74 6.30
C THR A 33 0.79 11.21 7.74
N GLY A 34 0.12 10.59 8.71
CA GLY A 34 0.31 10.92 10.13
C GLY A 34 1.74 10.68 10.60
N ARG A 35 2.35 9.56 10.18
CA ARG A 35 3.73 9.22 10.56
C ARG A 35 4.75 10.17 9.95
N ILE A 36 4.60 10.53 8.68
CA ILE A 36 5.46 11.49 7.98
C ILE A 36 5.37 12.86 8.68
N ASN A 37 4.17 13.37 8.93
CA ASN A 37 3.98 14.67 9.59
C ASN A 37 4.64 14.70 10.98
N SER A 38 4.47 13.64 11.78
CA SER A 38 5.11 13.52 13.09
C SER A 38 6.64 13.50 13.00
N MET A 39 7.19 12.82 11.99
CA MET A 39 8.64 12.78 11.78
C MET A 39 9.20 14.12 11.31
N GLU A 40 8.52 14.82 10.40
CA GLU A 40 8.97 16.12 9.88
C GLU A 40 9.02 17.22 10.95
N GLN A 41 8.21 17.09 12.00
CA GLN A 41 8.23 17.99 13.17
C GLN A 41 9.38 17.69 14.14
N HIS A 42 10.06 16.55 14.00
CA HIS A 42 11.17 16.19 14.88
C HIS A 42 12.42 17.05 14.53
N PRO A 43 13.18 17.57 15.51
CA PRO A 43 14.34 18.45 15.25
C PRO A 43 15.44 17.82 14.37
N ARG A 44 15.54 16.48 14.40
CA ARG A 44 16.46 15.70 13.59
C ARG A 44 15.77 14.41 13.13
N PRO A 45 15.02 14.43 12.01
CA PRO A 45 14.36 13.24 11.52
C PRO A 45 15.37 12.30 10.86
N ASN A 46 15.12 10.99 10.96
CA ASN A 46 15.85 10.02 10.15
C ASN A 46 15.38 10.16 8.69
N LYS A 47 16.20 10.80 7.87
CA LYS A 47 15.90 11.10 6.46
C LYS A 47 15.65 9.85 5.63
N ILE A 48 16.39 8.76 5.87
CA ILE A 48 16.22 7.52 5.10
C ILE A 48 14.82 6.93 5.34
N VAL A 49 14.40 6.89 6.60
CA VAL A 49 13.07 6.38 6.99
C VAL A 49 11.97 7.30 6.47
N LEU A 50 12.18 8.62 6.54
CA LEU A 50 11.23 9.60 6.03
C LEU A 50 11.00 9.45 4.52
N GLU A 51 12.07 9.37 3.73
CA GLU A 51 11.99 9.18 2.28
C GLU A 51 11.35 7.83 1.93
N THR A 52 11.65 6.78 2.71
CA THR A 52 11.00 5.48 2.56
C THR A 52 9.50 5.57 2.74
N TYR A 53 9.02 6.23 3.81
CA TYR A 53 7.58 6.41 4.02
C TYR A 53 6.93 7.30 2.97
N LYS A 54 7.62 8.34 2.48
CA LYS A 54 7.13 9.15 1.35
C LYS A 54 6.97 8.31 0.07
N GLY A 55 7.92 7.41 -0.21
CA GLY A 55 7.82 6.45 -1.31
C GLY A 55 6.64 5.50 -1.17
N MET A 56 6.43 4.95 0.04
CA MET A 56 5.26 4.11 0.33
C MET A 56 3.94 4.87 0.16
N LEU A 57 3.86 6.11 0.66
CA LEU A 57 2.68 6.96 0.53
C LEU A 57 2.34 7.22 -0.94
N LYS A 58 3.36 7.55 -1.76
CA LYS A 58 3.20 7.72 -3.20
C LYS A 58 2.63 6.47 -3.86
N SER A 59 3.13 5.28 -3.50
CA SER A 59 2.63 4.00 -4.02
C SER A 59 1.16 3.78 -3.64
N ARG A 60 0.78 3.98 -2.37
CA ARG A 60 -0.60 3.77 -1.91
C ARG A 60 -1.58 4.76 -2.58
N VAL A 61 -1.20 6.02 -2.73
CA VAL A 61 -2.00 7.02 -3.45
C VAL A 61 -2.20 6.64 -4.92
N ALA A 62 -1.16 6.12 -5.59
CA ALA A 62 -1.28 5.65 -6.97
C ALA A 62 -2.26 4.47 -7.08
N VAL A 63 -2.20 3.51 -6.15
CA VAL A 63 -3.15 2.40 -6.08
C VAL A 63 -4.57 2.90 -5.81
N LEU A 64 -4.77 3.84 -4.87
CA LEU A 64 -6.08 4.41 -4.61
C LEU A 64 -6.66 5.07 -5.86
N LYS A 65 -5.85 5.86 -6.57
CA LYS A 65 -6.26 6.46 -7.85
C LYS A 65 -6.69 5.39 -8.85
N TRP A 66 -5.90 4.34 -9.02
CA TRP A 66 -6.24 3.22 -9.90
C TRP A 66 -7.54 2.51 -9.48
N LEU A 67 -7.79 2.32 -8.18
CA LEU A 67 -9.03 1.74 -7.64
C LEU A 67 -10.26 2.66 -7.78
N MET A 68 -10.05 3.97 -7.92
CA MET A 68 -11.13 4.96 -8.07
C MET A 68 -11.49 5.22 -9.52
N HIS A 69 -10.49 5.27 -10.41
CA HIS A 69 -10.66 5.52 -11.85
C HIS A 69 -10.65 4.23 -12.66
N GLY A 70 -10.79 3.08 -11.98
CA GLY A 70 -10.54 1.78 -12.57
C GLY A 70 -11.28 1.59 -13.88
N HIS A 71 -10.53 1.21 -14.91
CA HIS A 71 -11.01 0.59 -16.14
C HIS A 71 -11.51 1.50 -17.27
N ASP A 72 -11.08 2.76 -17.34
CA ASP A 72 -11.10 3.50 -18.60
C ASP A 72 -9.67 3.57 -19.15
N GLU A 73 -9.48 2.98 -20.33
CA GLU A 73 -8.28 2.94 -21.18
C GLU A 73 -7.33 1.75 -20.98
N ASP A 74 -7.12 1.07 -22.11
CA ASP A 74 -6.48 -0.21 -22.35
C ASP A 74 -5.08 -0.41 -21.73
N ASP A 75 -4.80 -1.68 -21.44
CA ASP A 75 -3.50 -2.35 -21.41
C ASP A 75 -2.25 -1.47 -21.62
N ALA A 76 -1.55 -1.13 -20.54
CA ALA A 76 -0.11 -0.88 -20.57
C ALA A 76 0.53 -1.10 -19.19
N GLY A 77 0.72 -2.38 -18.85
CA GLY A 77 1.90 -2.86 -18.11
C GLY A 77 2.24 -2.21 -16.77
N ILE A 78 1.59 -2.65 -15.69
CA ILE A 78 2.28 -2.71 -14.39
C ILE A 78 2.73 -4.15 -14.15
N SER A 79 3.83 -4.51 -14.81
CA SER A 79 4.65 -5.64 -14.37
C SER A 79 5.27 -5.26 -13.03
N PHE A 80 4.66 -5.72 -11.94
CA PHE A 80 5.34 -5.75 -10.64
C PHE A 80 6.43 -6.81 -10.71
N ILE A 81 7.59 -6.44 -11.27
CA ILE A 81 8.79 -7.27 -11.27
C ILE A 81 9.22 -7.46 -9.82
N ASN A 82 8.85 -8.61 -9.24
CA ASN A 82 9.48 -9.14 -8.04
C ASN A 82 10.84 -9.72 -8.44
N GLN A 83 11.88 -8.87 -8.48
CA GLN A 83 13.24 -9.32 -8.73
C GLN A 83 13.78 -9.99 -7.45
N ARG A 84 13.42 -11.26 -7.26
CA ARG A 84 14.24 -12.24 -6.54
C ARG A 84 14.79 -13.19 -7.59
N SER A 85 16.03 -12.96 -8.00
CA SER A 85 16.89 -14.02 -8.48
C SER A 85 18.21 -13.93 -7.74
N ALA A 86 18.69 -15.12 -7.39
CA ALA A 86 19.83 -15.47 -6.56
C ALA A 86 21.16 -14.90 -7.04
#